data_AF-A0A1C3NST5-F1
#
_entry.id   AF-A0A1C3NST5-F1
#
_cell.length_a   1.000
_cell.length_b   1.000
_cell.length_c   1.000
_cell.angle_alpha   90.00
_cell.angle_beta   90.00
_cell.angle_gamma   90.00
#
_symmetry.space_group_name_H-M   'P 1'
#
loop_
_entity.id
_entity.type
_entity.pdbx_description
1 polymer ?
#
loop_
_entity_poly.entity_id
_entity_poly.type
_entity_poly.pdbx_seq_one_letter_code
_entity_poly.pdbx_strand_id
1 'polypeptide(L)'
;MANMRVMADRKASVYTERGPAEGEDWAAVAVALNERMSSRRVGQQQLAELSGVSVSTLRLLQHGAGRRVQNKTLAAIARALEWPDDHLIHVLLSGTRTADSEASEPTGREILAVLAALRIA
;
A
#
# COMPACT_ATOMS: atom_id res chain seq x y z
N MET A 1 51.67 -10.21 -15.67
CA MET A 1 50.39 -10.64 -16.28
C MET A 1 49.25 -10.02 -15.49
N ALA A 2 48.25 -9.51 -16.20
CA ALA A 2 47.38 -8.41 -15.77
C ALA A 2 46.20 -8.81 -14.87
N ASN A 3 46.01 -7.98 -13.84
CA ASN A 3 44.80 -7.45 -13.20
C ASN A 3 43.39 -8.00 -13.52
N MET A 4 42.70 -8.35 -12.43
CA MET A 4 41.54 -7.61 -11.89
C MET A 4 40.40 -7.25 -12.86
N ARG A 5 39.51 -8.22 -13.13
CA ARG A 5 38.07 -8.04 -13.47
C ARG A 5 37.55 -9.46 -13.64
N VAL A 6 36.81 -10.06 -12.72
CA VAL A 6 35.34 -10.01 -12.70
C VAL A 6 34.88 -10.38 -11.28
N MET A 7 34.76 -9.39 -10.41
CA MET A 7 34.12 -9.51 -9.09
C MET A 7 33.05 -8.42 -8.91
N ALA A 8 32.37 -8.07 -9.99
CA ALA A 8 31.37 -7.02 -10.00
C ALA A 8 30.19 -7.38 -10.90
N ASP A 9 29.63 -8.59 -10.73
CA ASP A 9 28.34 -8.93 -11.36
C ASP A 9 27.62 -10.04 -10.57
N ARG A 10 27.43 -9.86 -9.26
CA ARG A 10 26.67 -10.80 -8.40
C ARG A 10 25.82 -10.13 -7.32
N LYS A 11 25.51 -8.84 -7.47
CA LYS A 11 24.75 -8.09 -6.44
C LYS A 11 23.55 -7.31 -6.98
N ALA A 12 23.23 -7.41 -8.27
CA ALA A 12 22.14 -6.64 -8.87
C ALA A 12 20.91 -7.46 -9.30
N SER A 13 21.00 -8.80 -9.39
CA SER A 13 19.94 -9.62 -10.00
C SER A 13 19.35 -10.67 -9.05
N VAL A 14 18.83 -10.25 -7.89
CA VAL A 14 17.99 -11.10 -7.03
C VAL A 14 16.69 -10.38 -6.59
N TYR A 15 16.55 -9.07 -6.82
CA TYR A 15 15.45 -8.28 -6.25
C TYR A 15 14.29 -7.96 -7.20
N THR A 16 14.29 -8.49 -8.43
CA THR A 16 13.27 -8.14 -9.46
C THR A 16 12.77 -9.30 -10.31
N GLU A 17 13.10 -10.57 -10.02
CA GLU A 17 12.63 -11.71 -10.83
C GLU A 17 11.18 -12.12 -10.60
N ARG A 18 10.49 -11.55 -9.62
CA ARG A 18 9.03 -11.71 -9.59
C ARG A 18 8.42 -10.52 -10.32
N GLY A 19 8.32 -10.64 -11.65
CA GLY A 19 7.40 -9.83 -12.49
C GLY A 19 6.01 -9.75 -11.84
N PRO A 20 5.12 -8.81 -12.21
CA PRO A 20 3.85 -8.59 -11.49
C PRO A 20 3.25 -9.94 -11.11
N ALA A 21 3.15 -10.23 -9.80
CA ALA A 21 2.60 -11.54 -9.44
C ALA A 21 1.21 -11.49 -9.97
N GLU A 22 0.86 -12.47 -10.79
CA GLU A 22 -0.48 -12.64 -11.27
C GLU A 22 -1.43 -12.48 -10.06
N GLY A 23 -2.23 -11.40 -10.06
CA GLY A 23 -3.14 -11.04 -8.97
C GLY A 23 -2.70 -9.92 -8.01
N GLU A 24 -1.54 -9.28 -8.16
CA GLU A 24 -1.13 -8.11 -7.37
C GLU A 24 -1.36 -6.79 -8.13
N ASP A 25 -2.23 -5.93 -7.61
CA ASP A 25 -2.52 -4.60 -8.14
C ASP A 25 -1.85 -3.49 -7.31
N TRP A 26 -0.60 -3.19 -7.66
CA TRP A 26 0.16 -2.12 -7.05
C TRP A 26 -0.33 -0.72 -7.45
N ALA A 27 -1.10 -0.59 -8.54
CA ALA A 27 -1.71 0.68 -8.94
C ALA A 27 -2.89 1.01 -8.01
N ALA A 28 -3.72 0.02 -7.66
CA ALA A 28 -4.79 0.19 -6.67
C ALA A 28 -4.22 0.61 -5.30
N VAL A 29 -3.09 0.02 -4.88
CA VAL A 29 -2.39 0.43 -3.66
C VAL A 29 -1.95 1.90 -3.73
N ALA A 30 -1.40 2.33 -4.87
CA ALA A 30 -0.95 3.70 -5.08
C ALA A 30 -2.11 4.71 -4.99
N VAL A 31 -3.25 4.39 -5.63
CA VAL A 31 -4.46 5.21 -5.59
C VAL A 31 -4.98 5.35 -4.15
N ALA A 32 -5.22 4.22 -3.47
CA ALA A 32 -5.71 4.23 -2.09
C ALA A 32 -4.78 5.02 -1.16
N LEU A 33 -3.46 4.80 -1.28
CA LEU A 33 -2.45 5.50 -0.50
C LEU A 33 -2.52 7.02 -0.69
N ASN A 34 -2.57 7.49 -1.94
CA ASN A 34 -2.61 8.92 -2.26
C ASN A 34 -3.90 9.58 -1.78
N GLU A 35 -5.05 8.94 -1.98
CA GLU A 35 -6.35 9.43 -1.52
C GLU A 35 -6.41 9.58 0.00
N ARG A 36 -5.89 8.60 0.73
CA ARG A 36 -5.87 8.64 2.20
C ARG A 36 -4.92 9.69 2.73
N MET A 37 -3.73 9.83 2.13
CA MET A 37 -2.79 10.89 2.49
C MET A 37 -3.39 12.28 2.26
N SER A 38 -4.08 12.47 1.13
CA SER A 38 -4.80 13.71 0.83
C SER A 38 -5.90 13.99 1.86
N SER A 39 -6.73 12.98 2.16
CA SER A 39 -7.84 13.08 3.11
C SER A 39 -7.37 13.43 4.53
N ARG A 40 -6.23 12.89 4.96
CA ARG A 40 -5.62 13.19 6.27
C ARG A 40 -4.68 14.39 6.23
N ARG A 41 -4.43 14.98 5.05
CA ARG A 41 -3.46 16.06 4.83
C ARG A 41 -2.04 15.72 5.34
N VAL A 42 -1.64 14.46 5.19
CA VAL A 42 -0.32 13.97 5.63
C VAL A 42 0.63 13.91 4.43
N GLY A 43 1.82 14.48 4.57
CA GLY A 43 2.88 14.44 3.55
C GLY A 43 3.74 13.17 3.64
N GLN A 44 4.54 12.91 2.59
CA GLN A 44 5.45 11.74 2.52
C GLN A 44 6.44 11.69 3.69
N GLN A 45 7.01 12.84 4.08
CA GLN A 45 7.99 12.91 5.16
C GLN A 45 7.37 12.50 6.50
N GLN A 46 6.19 13.01 6.81
CA GLN A 46 5.46 12.70 8.03
C GLN A 46 5.02 11.24 8.05
N LEU A 47 4.52 10.71 6.94
CA LEU A 47 4.14 9.31 6.86
C LEU A 47 5.34 8.37 7.02
N ALA A 48 6.50 8.73 6.46
CA ALA A 48 7.73 7.97 6.61
C ALA A 48 8.15 7.86 8.07
N GLU A 49 8.08 8.97 8.81
CA GLU A 49 8.38 9.01 10.24
C GLU A 49 7.41 8.14 11.05
N LEU A 50 6.10 8.30 10.81
CA LEU A 50 5.06 7.54 11.53
C LEU A 50 5.09 6.02 11.27
N SER A 51 5.49 5.61 10.08
CA SER A 51 5.53 4.19 9.68
C SER A 51 6.92 3.55 9.80
N GLY A 52 7.96 4.32 10.09
CA GLY A 52 9.35 3.84 10.16
C GLY A 52 9.91 3.37 8.82
N VAL A 53 9.32 3.81 7.69
CA VAL A 53 9.75 3.45 6.34
C VAL A 53 10.46 4.64 5.68
N SER A 54 11.28 4.38 4.65
CA SER A 54 11.94 5.47 3.94
C SER A 54 10.97 6.27 3.04
N VAL A 55 11.20 7.57 2.88
CA VAL A 55 10.45 8.42 1.93
C VAL A 55 10.55 7.87 0.50
N SER A 56 11.71 7.33 0.12
CA SER A 56 11.91 6.68 -1.17
C SER A 56 11.00 5.46 -1.36
N THR A 57 10.76 4.68 -0.31
CA THR A 57 9.81 3.55 -0.32
C THR A 57 8.39 4.04 -0.54
N LEU A 58 7.98 5.10 0.16
CA LEU A 58 6.65 5.69 -0.04
C LEU A 58 6.49 6.24 -1.46
N ARG A 59 7.52 6.91 -1.99
CA ARG A 59 7.48 7.42 -3.36
C ARG A 59 7.29 6.28 -4.36
N LEU A 60 8.01 5.18 -4.22
CA LEU A 60 7.84 4.00 -5.08
C LEU A 60 6.41 3.44 -5.02
N LEU A 61 5.83 3.34 -3.81
CA LEU A 61 4.46 2.88 -3.61
C LEU A 61 3.43 3.82 -4.23
N GLN A 62 3.58 5.13 -4.07
CA GLN A 62 2.68 6.14 -4.65
C GLN A 62 2.70 6.18 -6.18
N HIS A 63 3.76 5.66 -6.80
CA HIS A 63 3.87 5.56 -8.26
C HIS A 63 3.39 4.18 -8.77
N GLY A 64 2.97 3.27 -7.88
CA GLY A 64 2.60 1.90 -8.25
C GLY A 64 3.73 1.13 -8.92
N ALA A 65 4.99 1.52 -8.69
CA ALA A 65 6.13 0.96 -9.39
C ALA A 65 6.33 -0.52 -8.99
N GLY A 66 6.58 -1.40 -9.96
CA GLY A 66 6.61 -2.87 -9.82
C GLY A 66 7.67 -3.46 -8.87
N ARG A 67 8.35 -2.64 -8.07
CA ARG A 67 9.22 -3.11 -7.00
C ARG A 67 8.40 -3.36 -5.74
N ARG A 68 8.12 -4.63 -5.49
CA ARG A 68 7.35 -5.09 -4.33
C ARG A 68 8.00 -4.70 -3.01
N VAL A 69 7.17 -4.30 -2.06
CA VAL A 69 7.55 -4.13 -0.66
C VAL A 69 7.05 -5.33 0.16
N GLN A 70 7.62 -5.53 1.35
CA GLN A 70 7.19 -6.62 2.24
C GLN A 70 5.81 -6.32 2.84
N ASN A 71 5.00 -7.35 3.10
CA ASN A 71 3.69 -7.20 3.75
C ASN A 71 3.76 -6.45 5.08
N LYS A 72 4.82 -6.67 5.87
CA LYS A 72 5.06 -5.94 7.12
C LYS A 72 5.21 -4.43 6.91
N THR A 73 5.75 -4.01 5.76
CA THR A 73 5.90 -2.61 5.37
C THR A 73 4.54 -2.02 4.99
N LEU A 74 3.71 -2.78 4.26
CA LEU A 74 2.33 -2.38 3.98
C LEU A 74 1.52 -2.23 5.26
N ALA A 75 1.64 -3.17 6.20
CA ALA A 75 0.98 -3.09 7.50
C ALA A 75 1.39 -1.85 8.31
N ALA A 76 2.69 -1.56 8.38
CA ALA A 76 3.19 -0.37 9.09
C ALA A 76 2.66 0.94 8.49
N ILE A 77 2.57 1.02 7.15
CA ILE A 77 2.01 2.18 6.45
C ILE A 77 0.50 2.27 6.68
N ALA A 78 -0.22 1.16 6.59
CA ALA A 78 -1.66 1.11 6.84
C ALA A 78 -2.00 1.60 8.25
N ARG A 79 -1.26 1.10 9.26
CA ARG A 79 -1.38 1.53 10.65
C ARG A 79 -1.11 3.03 10.83
N ALA A 80 -0.06 3.56 10.21
CA ALA A 80 0.27 5.00 10.25
C ALA A 80 -0.82 5.88 9.60
N LEU A 81 -1.61 5.31 8.68
CA LEU A 81 -2.77 5.93 8.05
C LEU A 81 -4.10 5.65 8.75
N GLU A 82 -4.05 5.03 9.93
CA GLU A 82 -5.22 4.64 10.75
C GLU A 82 -6.14 3.65 10.03
N TRP A 83 -5.56 2.74 9.26
CA TRP A 83 -6.24 1.58 8.71
C TRP A 83 -5.85 0.30 9.47
N PRO A 84 -6.65 -0.78 9.34
CA PRO A 84 -6.22 -2.12 9.70
C PRO A 84 -4.94 -2.53 8.97
N ASP A 85 -4.09 -3.32 9.64
CA ASP A 85 -2.77 -3.76 9.13
C ASP A 85 -2.88 -4.52 7.80
N ASP A 86 -3.98 -5.23 7.58
CA ASP A 86 -4.30 -6.00 6.38
C ASP A 86 -4.89 -5.18 5.21
N HIS A 87 -5.30 -3.92 5.45
CA HIS A 87 -6.07 -3.15 4.47
C HIS A 87 -5.35 -3.00 3.13
N LEU A 88 -4.08 -2.58 3.13
CA LEU A 88 -3.31 -2.41 1.90
C LEU A 88 -2.99 -3.75 1.21
N ILE A 89 -2.96 -4.86 1.96
CA ILE A 89 -2.80 -6.21 1.41
C ILE A 89 -4.11 -6.63 0.71
N HIS A 90 -5.26 -6.31 1.30
CA HIS A 90 -6.55 -6.53 0.65
C HIS A 90 -6.68 -5.71 -0.64
N VAL A 91 -6.33 -4.43 -0.63
CA VAL A 91 -6.33 -3.59 -1.84
C VAL A 91 -5.42 -4.19 -2.92
N LEU A 92 -4.21 -4.61 -2.55
CA LEU A 92 -3.26 -5.26 -3.44
C LEU A 92 -3.85 -6.50 -4.13
N LEU A 93 -4.65 -7.30 -3.42
CA LEU A 93 -5.20 -8.54 -3.93
C LEU A 93 -6.58 -8.37 -4.61
N SER A 94 -7.29 -7.27 -4.32
CA SER A 94 -8.65 -7.00 -4.81
C SER A 94 -8.69 -6.45 -6.24
N GLY A 95 -7.58 -5.89 -6.74
CA GLY A 95 -7.50 -5.27 -8.07
C GLY A 95 -7.68 -6.23 -9.26
N THR A 96 -7.75 -7.54 -9.01
CA THR A 96 -8.12 -8.54 -10.02
C THR A 96 -9.61 -8.45 -10.44
N ARG A 97 -10.41 -7.58 -9.81
CA ARG A 97 -11.83 -7.37 -10.15
C ARG A 97 -12.06 -6.00 -10.81
N THR A 98 -11.56 -5.82 -12.03
CA THR A 98 -11.98 -4.69 -12.88
C THR A 98 -12.49 -5.19 -14.23
N ALA A 99 -13.76 -5.61 -14.24
CA ALA A 99 -14.71 -5.44 -15.35
C ALA A 99 -16.07 -6.03 -14.95
N ASP A 100 -16.66 -5.61 -13.82
CA ASP A 100 -18.11 -5.50 -13.80
C ASP A 100 -18.57 -4.50 -12.74
N SER A 101 -19.54 -3.72 -13.16
CA SER A 101 -19.99 -2.50 -12.54
C SER A 101 -20.88 -2.74 -11.32
N GLU A 102 -20.87 -1.74 -10.43
CA GLU A 102 -21.95 -1.37 -9.49
C GLU A 102 -22.19 -2.26 -8.25
N ALA A 103 -21.76 -1.77 -7.09
CA ALA A 103 -22.65 -1.50 -5.93
C ALA A 103 -21.84 -1.13 -4.68
N SER A 104 -21.95 0.16 -4.31
CA SER A 104 -22.09 0.67 -2.94
C SER A 104 -21.02 0.38 -1.86
N GLU A 105 -20.17 1.40 -1.67
CA GLU A 105 -19.92 2.12 -0.40
C GLU A 105 -21.08 2.07 0.64
N PRO A 106 -20.80 2.12 1.98
CA PRO A 106 -20.35 3.39 2.55
C PRO A 106 -19.24 3.33 3.61
N THR A 107 -18.27 4.22 3.41
CA THR A 107 -17.64 5.13 4.39
C THR A 107 -18.29 5.10 5.78
N GLY A 108 -17.46 5.04 6.83
CA GLY A 108 -17.78 4.87 8.26
C GLY A 108 -18.67 5.94 8.95
N ARG A 109 -19.78 6.33 8.33
CA ARG A 109 -20.90 7.07 8.92
C ARG A 109 -21.99 6.15 9.50
N GLU A 110 -22.02 4.85 9.16
CA GLU A 110 -23.12 3.97 9.59
C GLU A 110 -23.04 3.48 11.04
N ILE A 111 -21.87 3.51 11.69
CA ILE A 111 -21.76 3.05 13.09
C ILE A 111 -22.51 4.00 14.05
N LEU A 112 -22.72 5.27 13.66
CA LEU A 112 -23.46 6.21 14.50
C LEU A 112 -24.99 6.03 14.43
N ALA A 113 -25.53 5.39 13.39
CA ALA A 113 -26.98 5.24 13.23
C ALA A 113 -27.57 4.10 14.07
N VAL A 114 -26.79 3.04 14.32
CA VAL A 114 -27.28 1.86 15.06
C VAL A 114 -27.36 2.12 16.57
N LEU A 115 -26.56 3.03 17.12
CA LEU A 115 -26.60 3.36 18.55
C LEU A 115 -27.75 4.30 18.95
N ALA A 116 -28.40 4.98 17.99
CA ALA A 116 -29.54 5.86 18.29
C ALA A 116 -30.86 5.10 18.47
N ALA A 117 -30.99 3.88 17.93
CA ALA A 117 -32.22 3.11 17.94
C ALA A 117 -32.44 2.26 19.21
N LEU A 118 -31.42 2.11 20.07
CA LEU A 118 -31.48 1.25 21.27
C LEU A 118 -31.66 2.01 22.58
N ARG A 119 -32.00 3.31 22.54
CA ARG A 119 -32.20 4.12 23.76
C ARG A 119 -33.60 4.72 23.88
N ILE A 120 -34.64 4.06 23.37
CA ILE A 120 -36.02 4.29 23.83
C ILE A 120 -36.78 2.96 23.71
N ALA A 121 -36.75 2.15 24.76
CA ALA A 121 -37.80 1.21 25.15
C ALA A 121 -37.61 0.88 26.64
#